data_AF-A0AA89RXA0-F1
#
_entry.id   AF-A0AA89RXA0-F1
#
_cell.length_a   1.000
_cell.length_b   1.000
_cell.length_c   1.000
_cell.angle_alpha   90.00
_cell.angle_beta   90.00
_cell.angle_gamma   90.00
#
_symmetry.space_group_name_H-M   'P 1'
#
loop_
_entity.id
_entity.type
_entity.pdbx_description
1 polymer ?
#
loop_
_entity_poly.entity_id
_entity_poly.type
_entity_poly.pdbx_seq_one_letter_code
_entity_poly.pdbx_strand_id
1 'polypeptide(L)'
;MQLTALRLAATIETLTSKGFTVIGIEFSNGSKPTIQVQNCAICADMVEKGEATYYRMGGSGVSRYRTGQFKVGDIRVLWTERGH
;
A
#
# COMPACT_ATOMS: atom_id res chain seq x y z
N MET A 1 -22.80 3.13 -2.21
CA MET A 1 -22.00 2.48 -1.15
C MET A 1 -21.61 1.04 -1.48
N GLN A 2 -22.47 0.20 -2.08
CA GLN A 2 -22.15 -1.20 -2.44
C GLN A 2 -20.91 -1.40 -3.35
N LEU A 3 -20.76 -0.59 -4.41
CA LEU A 3 -19.67 -0.74 -5.38
C LEU A 3 -18.26 -0.58 -4.78
N THR A 4 -18.10 0.28 -3.77
CA THR A 4 -16.80 0.52 -3.13
C THR A 4 -16.35 -0.70 -2.33
N ALA A 5 -17.27 -1.35 -1.60
CA ALA A 5 -16.98 -2.55 -0.83
C ALA A 5 -16.57 -3.73 -1.75
N LEU A 6 -17.29 -3.93 -2.86
CA LEU A 6 -16.93 -4.95 -3.86
C LEU A 6 -15.54 -4.71 -4.47
N ARG A 7 -15.22 -3.47 -4.83
CA ARG A 7 -13.90 -3.11 -5.38
C ARG A 7 -12.78 -3.35 -4.37
N LEU A 8 -13.02 -3.05 -3.09
CA LEU A 8 -12.08 -3.33 -2.02
C LEU A 8 -11.84 -4.84 -1.86
N ALA A 9 -12.90 -5.64 -1.79
CA ALA A 9 -12.80 -7.09 -1.68
C ALA A 9 -11.98 -7.69 -2.83
N ALA A 10 -12.33 -7.35 -4.08
CA ALA A 10 -11.60 -7.82 -5.26
C ALA A 10 -10.11 -7.38 -5.26
N THR A 11 -9.84 -6.18 -4.75
CA THR A 11 -8.45 -5.70 -4.62
C THR A 11 -7.69 -6.47 -3.56
N ILE A 12 -8.31 -6.79 -2.41
CA ILE A 12 -7.70 -7.58 -1.35
C ILE A 12 -7.40 -9.00 -1.84
N GLU A 13 -8.31 -9.62 -2.59
CA GLU A 13 -8.09 -10.93 -3.22
C GLU A 13 -6.93 -10.88 -4.23
N THR A 14 -6.87 -9.83 -5.06
CA THR A 14 -5.77 -9.60 -6.01
C THR A 14 -4.43 -9.43 -5.29
N LEU A 15 -4.39 -8.70 -4.17
CA LEU A 15 -3.18 -8.50 -3.38
C LEU A 15 -2.75 -9.82 -2.72
N THR A 16 -3.68 -10.54 -2.11
CA THR A 16 -3.41 -11.81 -1.44
C THR A 16 -2.88 -12.86 -2.42
N SER A 17 -3.51 -13.00 -3.60
CA SER A 17 -3.06 -13.93 -4.65
C SER A 17 -1.67 -13.59 -5.21
N LYS A 18 -1.28 -12.32 -5.17
CA LYS A 18 0.06 -11.85 -5.55
C LYS A 18 1.09 -11.97 -4.41
N GLY A 19 0.71 -12.49 -3.25
CA GLY A 19 1.62 -12.70 -2.11
C GLY A 19 1.77 -11.50 -1.17
N PHE A 20 0.88 -10.50 -1.25
CA PHE A 20 0.85 -9.41 -0.27
C PHE A 20 0.03 -9.80 0.96
N THR A 21 0.50 -9.38 2.14
CA THR A 21 -0.27 -9.43 3.39
C THR A 21 -0.98 -8.10 3.61
N VAL A 22 -2.30 -8.08 3.52
CA VAL A 22 -3.11 -6.89 3.86
C VAL A 22 -3.20 -6.75 5.38
N ILE A 23 -2.84 -5.57 5.89
CA ILE A 23 -2.78 -5.28 7.33
C ILE A 23 -3.78 -4.21 7.77
N GLY A 24 -4.46 -3.54 6.84
CA GLY A 24 -5.47 -2.54 7.17
C GLY A 24 -6.11 -1.89 5.96
N ILE A 25 -7.20 -1.18 6.23
CA ILE A 25 -7.88 -0.33 5.25
C ILE A 25 -8.15 1.00 5.94
N GLU A 26 -7.71 2.09 5.32
CA GLU A 26 -7.91 3.44 5.80
C GLU A 26 -8.98 4.15 4.97
N PHE A 27 -9.97 4.70 5.66
CA PHE A 27 -11.01 5.55 5.09
C PHE A 27 -10.77 6.98 5.58
N SER A 28 -10.00 7.77 4.84
CA SER A 28 -9.90 9.20 5.12
C SER A 28 -11.17 9.91 4.63
N ASN A 29 -11.81 10.69 5.50
CA ASN A 29 -13.09 11.36 5.25
C ASN A 29 -13.15 12.01 3.86
N GLY A 30 -14.01 11.48 2.99
CA GLY A 30 -14.25 11.98 1.62
C GLY A 30 -13.30 11.49 0.52
N SER A 31 -12.29 10.67 0.84
CA SER A 31 -11.31 10.17 -0.14
C SER A 31 -11.59 8.73 -0.58
N LYS A 32 -10.99 8.31 -1.71
CA LYS A 32 -10.93 6.89 -2.10
C LYS A 32 -10.24 6.09 -0.98
N PRO A 33 -10.74 4.90 -0.63
CA PRO A 33 -10.13 4.08 0.42
C PRO A 33 -8.71 3.68 0.03
N THR A 34 -7.86 3.53 1.05
CA THR A 34 -6.46 3.13 0.88
C THR A 34 -6.24 1.81 1.60
N ILE A 35 -5.68 0.82 0.92
CA ILE A 35 -5.29 -0.46 1.52
C ILE A 35 -3.85 -0.34 2.02
N GLN A 36 -3.58 -0.90 3.20
CA GLN A 36 -2.24 -1.02 3.74
C GLN A 36 -1.79 -2.47 3.66
N VAL A 37 -0.59 -2.70 3.15
CA VAL A 37 0.08 -4.00 3.12
C VAL A 37 1.33 -3.97 3.98
N GLN A 38 1.72 -5.14 4.49
CA GLN A 38 3.00 -5.31 5.16
C GLN A 38 4.15 -5.05 4.17
N ASN A 39 5.24 -4.46 4.66
CA ASN A 39 6.46 -4.39 3.88
C ASN A 39 6.96 -5.80 3.53
N CYS A 40 7.28 -6.04 2.27
CA CYS A 40 7.81 -7.32 1.78
C CYS A 40 8.74 -7.11 0.58
N ALA A 41 9.47 -8.16 0.20
CA ALA A 41 10.41 -8.11 -0.92
C ALA A 41 9.76 -7.68 -2.25
N ILE A 42 8.48 -8.04 -2.46
CA ILE A 42 7.72 -7.67 -3.67
C ILE A 42 7.59 -6.15 -3.78
N CYS A 43 7.40 -5.43 -2.67
CA CYS A 43 7.33 -3.98 -2.67
C CYS A 43 8.63 -3.33 -3.17
N ALA A 44 9.78 -3.84 -2.72
CA ALA A 44 11.08 -3.36 -3.19
C ALA A 44 11.28 -3.64 -4.68
N ASP A 45 10.96 -4.86 -5.12
CA ASP A 45 11.04 -5.30 -6.52
C ASP A 45 10.15 -4.44 -7.44
N MET A 46 8.95 -4.07 -6.98
CA MET A 46 8.06 -3.16 -7.72
C MET A 46 8.61 -1.75 -7.84
N VAL A 47 9.34 -1.25 -6.84
CA VAL A 47 10.01 0.06 -6.94
C VAL A 47 11.13 0.02 -7.97
N GLU A 48 11.94 -1.04 -7.96
CA GLU A 48 13.02 -1.21 -8.94
C GLU A 48 12.51 -1.30 -10.38
N LYS A 49 11.33 -1.92 -10.57
CA LYS A 49 10.64 -1.99 -11.87
C LYS A 49 9.89 -0.71 -12.26
N GLY A 50 9.83 0.29 -11.38
CA GLY A 50 9.08 1.54 -11.62
C GLY A 50 7.55 1.41 -11.50
N GLU A 51 7.06 0.29 -10.98
CA GLU A 51 5.62 0.01 -10.77
C GLU A 51 5.10 0.62 -9.47
N ALA A 52 5.99 0.93 -8.54
CA ALA A 52 5.69 1.58 -7.27
C ALA A 52 6.69 2.71 -6.98
N THR A 53 6.33 3.63 -6.08
CA THR A 53 7.21 4.75 -5.70
C THR A 53 7.10 5.08 -4.23
N TYR A 54 8.19 5.57 -3.63
CA TYR A 54 8.13 6.23 -2.34
C TYR A 54 7.50 7.61 -2.48
N TYR A 55 6.48 7.90 -1.69
CA TYR A 55 5.78 9.20 -1.73
C TYR A 55 5.96 10.02 -0.46
N ARG A 56 6.40 9.39 0.62
CA ARG A 56 6.66 10.03 1.91
C ARG A 56 7.89 9.42 2.52
N MET A 57 8.75 10.27 3.07
CA MET A 57 9.85 9.89 3.95
C MET A 57 9.75 10.75 5.20
N GLY A 58 10.19 10.24 6.33
CA GLY A 58 10.15 10.97 7.59
C GLY A 58 10.95 10.32 8.70
N GLY A 59 10.93 10.96 9.86
CA GLY A 59 11.69 10.53 11.04
C GLY A 59 13.16 10.93 11.00
N SER A 60 13.88 10.60 12.08
CA SER A 60 15.30 10.89 12.25
C SER A 60 16.01 9.75 12.99
N GLY A 61 17.31 9.57 12.73
CA GLY A 61 18.10 8.49 13.32
C GLY A 61 17.46 7.12 13.13
N VAL A 62 17.25 6.39 14.23
CA VAL A 62 16.63 5.04 14.25
C VAL A 62 15.13 5.03 13.93
N SER A 63 14.47 6.20 13.94
CA SER A 63 13.03 6.34 13.67
C SER A 63 12.71 6.66 12.20
N ARG A 64 13.72 6.64 11.32
CA ARG A 64 13.49 6.90 9.89
C ARG A 64 12.51 5.90 9.31
N TYR A 65 11.65 6.40 8.45
CA TYR A 65 10.72 5.59 7.70
C TYR A 65 10.52 6.16 6.31
N ARG A 66 10.13 5.28 5.39
CA ARG A 66 9.60 5.66 4.09
C ARG A 66 8.31 4.90 3.81
N THR A 67 7.38 5.55 3.16
CA THR A 67 6.10 4.96 2.78
C THR A 67 6.04 4.90 1.26
N GLY A 68 5.94 3.68 0.77
CA GLY A 68 5.76 3.39 -0.65
C GLY A 68 4.28 3.37 -1.02
N GLN A 69 4.00 3.59 -2.30
CA GLN A 69 2.67 3.49 -2.86
C GLN A 69 2.66 2.83 -4.24
N PHE A 70 1.56 2.18 -4.54
CA PHE A 70 1.14 1.82 -5.90
C PHE A 70 -0.39 1.83 -5.98
N LYS A 71 -0.95 1.47 -7.14
CA LYS A 71 -2.39 1.35 -7.34
C LYS A 71 -2.75 -0.02 -7.91
N VAL A 72 -3.89 -0.53 -7.48
CA VAL A 72 -4.59 -1.64 -8.14
C VAL A 72 -5.91 -1.08 -8.67
N GLY A 73 -5.98 -0.88 -9.98
CA GLY A 73 -7.02 -0.07 -10.60
C GLY A 73 -7.04 1.33 -9.99
N ASP A 74 -8.12 1.66 -9.30
CA ASP A 74 -8.35 2.97 -8.69
C ASP A 74 -8.06 3.05 -7.18
N ILE A 75 -7.72 1.92 -6.56
CA ILE A 75 -7.48 1.82 -5.12
C ILE A 75 -5.98 1.97 -4.86
N ARG A 76 -5.66 2.89 -3.95
CA ARG A 76 -4.28 3.13 -3.51
C ARG A 76 -3.88 2.04 -2.52
N VAL A 77 -2.65 1.55 -2.69
CA VAL A 77 -2.03 0.59 -1.77
C VAL A 77 -0.77 1.21 -1.20
N LEU A 78 -0.58 1.10 0.11
CA LEU A 78 0.57 1.64 0.84
C LEU A 78 1.30 0.55 1.61
N TRP A 79 2.61 0.72 1.76
CA TRP A 79 3.42 0.01 2.75
C TRP A 79 4.38 0.99 3.42
N THR A 80 4.81 0.68 4.65
CA THR A 80 5.81 1.50 5.36
C THR A 80 7.02 0.64 5.74
N GLU A 81 8.19 1.17 5.45
CA GLU A 81 9.48 0.62 5.84
C GLU A 81 10.04 1.45 6.98
N ARG A 82 10.61 0.79 8.00
CA ARG A 82 11.25 1.43 9.16
C ARG A 82 12.74 1.13 9.15
N GLY A 83 13.55 2.09 9.58
CA GLY A 83 15.02 1.96 9.63
C GLY A 83 15.71 2.14 8.28
N HIS A 84 15.05 2.81 7.32
CA HIS A 84 15.59 3.12 6.00
C HIS A 84 16.42 4.42 5.99
#